data_AF-A0A427ADV6-F1
#
_entry.id   AF-A0A427ADV6-F1
#
_cell.length_a   1.000
_cell.length_b   1.000
_cell.length_c   1.000
_cell.angle_alpha   90.00
_cell.angle_beta   90.00
_cell.angle_gamma   90.00
#
_symmetry.space_group_name_H-M   'P 1'
#
loop_
_entity.id
_entity.type
_entity.pdbx_description
1 polymer ?
#
loop_
_entity_poly.entity_id
_entity_poly.type
_entity_poly.pdbx_seq_one_letter_code
_entity_poly.pdbx_strand_id
1 'polypeptide(L)'
;MRTTQYWYRYRDKLGTPVRTGKSNLAGYSILEVYVSCVVGCPVEGPVPADKVAYVAKKLYDMGCSEISLGDTTGMGISVIDSSVAGLGGCPYAKGASGNVATEDVVYMLNGLGIKTNVDLGKLMAVGDFICKHLGRQSGSKTATALSKITADASKI
;
A
#
# COMPACT_ATOMS: atom_id res chain seq x y z
N MET A 1 11.44 19.14 -3.11
CA MET A 1 10.99 17.75 -3.35
C MET A 1 11.36 16.94 -2.12
N ARG A 2 10.39 16.52 -1.31
CA ARG A 2 10.66 15.83 -0.02
C ARG A 2 10.06 14.42 0.07
N THR A 3 9.39 13.92 -0.96
CA THR A 3 8.51 12.74 -0.84
C THR A 3 8.94 11.49 -1.61
N THR A 4 9.92 11.58 -2.52
CA THR A 4 10.56 10.39 -3.10
C THR A 4 11.52 9.83 -2.06
N GLN A 5 11.16 8.70 -1.44
CA GLN A 5 12.09 7.98 -0.58
C GLN A 5 12.92 7.05 -1.45
N TYR A 6 14.23 7.16 -1.31
CA TYR A 6 15.17 6.28 -1.97
C TYR A 6 15.73 5.31 -0.95
N TRP A 7 15.64 4.02 -1.25
CA TRP A 7 16.33 3.00 -0.50
C TRP A 7 17.47 2.48 -1.36
N TYR A 8 18.65 2.35 -0.76
CA TYR A 8 19.82 1.85 -1.46
C TYR A 8 20.32 0.56 -0.81
N ARG A 9 20.73 -0.38 -1.66
CA ARG A 9 21.42 -1.60 -1.25
C ARG A 9 22.75 -1.67 -1.98
N TYR A 10 23.82 -1.81 -1.20
CA TYR A 10 25.15 -2.09 -1.76
C TYR A 10 25.31 -3.59 -1.96
N ARG A 11 25.94 -3.98 -3.06
CA ARG A 11 26.48 -5.32 -3.25
C ARG A 11 28.00 -5.29 -3.34
N ASP A 12 28.63 -6.34 -2.81
CA ASP A 12 30.05 -6.59 -3.04
C ASP A 12 30.29 -7.03 -4.50
N LYS A 13 31.57 -7.19 -4.87
CA LYS A 13 31.97 -7.63 -6.22
C LYS A 13 31.47 -9.04 -6.60
N LEU A 14 30.97 -9.79 -5.63
CA LEU A 14 30.43 -11.15 -5.80
C LEU A 14 28.89 -11.17 -5.83
N GLY A 15 28.23 -10.00 -5.72
CA GLY A 15 26.78 -9.87 -5.77
C GLY A 15 26.07 -10.06 -4.42
N THR A 16 26.78 -10.13 -3.30
CA THR A 16 26.19 -10.35 -1.97
C THR A 16 25.65 -9.04 -1.38
N PRO A 17 24.42 -9.00 -0.81
CA PRO A 17 23.90 -7.82 -0.11
C PRO A 17 24.75 -7.39 1.08
N VAL A 18 25.09 -6.11 1.18
CA VAL A 18 25.91 -5.53 2.25
C VAL A 18 25.07 -4.57 3.10
N ARG A 19 25.04 -4.77 4.43
CA ARG A 19 24.34 -3.84 5.35
C ARG A 19 25.09 -2.51 5.45
N THR A 20 24.35 -1.42 5.30
CA THR A 20 24.79 -0.03 5.37
C THR A 20 25.21 0.34 6.79
N GLY A 21 26.48 0.08 7.11
CA GLY A 21 27.11 0.49 8.37
C GLY A 21 28.64 0.55 8.32
N LYS A 22 29.25 0.32 7.15
CA LYS A 22 30.71 0.37 6.97
C LYS A 22 31.10 1.66 6.25
N SER A 23 31.96 2.44 6.90
CA SER A 23 32.43 3.78 6.51
C SER A 23 33.39 3.82 5.32
N ASN A 24 33.56 2.74 4.57
CA ASN A 24 34.50 2.69 3.45
C ASN A 24 33.87 2.03 2.22
N LEU A 25 33.47 2.85 1.25
CA LEU A 25 32.79 2.42 0.01
C LEU A 25 33.78 1.98 -1.10
N ALA A 26 35.08 2.09 -0.85
CA ALA A 26 36.13 1.69 -1.78
C ALA A 26 36.14 0.15 -1.97
N GLY A 27 35.41 -0.33 -2.98
CA GLY A 27 35.36 -1.76 -3.34
C GLY A 27 33.99 -2.33 -3.70
N TYR A 28 32.91 -1.56 -3.53
CA TYR A 28 31.55 -1.96 -3.90
C TYR A 28 31.21 -1.39 -5.29
N SER A 29 30.62 -2.19 -6.18
CA SER A 29 30.45 -1.81 -7.59
C SER A 29 29.01 -1.79 -8.09
N ILE A 30 28.01 -2.02 -7.22
CA ILE A 30 26.60 -2.08 -7.64
C ILE A 30 25.74 -1.46 -6.55
N LEU A 31 25.12 -0.32 -6.88
CA LEU A 31 24.11 0.35 -6.08
C LEU A 31 22.74 0.03 -6.70
N GLU A 32 21.99 -0.86 -6.07
CA GLU A 32 20.57 -1.03 -6.39
C GLU A 32 19.80 0.07 -5.66
N VAL A 33 19.13 0.93 -6.42
CA VAL A 33 18.31 2.01 -5.86
C VAL A 33 16.84 1.72 -6.14
N TYR A 34 16.04 1.83 -5.09
CA TYR A 34 14.59 1.79 -5.19
C TYR A 34 14.04 3.21 -5.12
N VAL A 35 13.24 3.59 -6.10
CA VAL A 35 12.53 4.87 -6.17
C VAL A 35 11.06 4.62 -5.86
N SER A 36 10.55 5.19 -4.76
CA SER A 36 9.12 5.08 -4.40
C SER A 36 8.26 6.18 -5.06
N CYS A 37 6.93 5.99 -5.04
CA CYS A 37 5.94 6.96 -5.52
C CYS A 37 6.09 7.33 -7.02
N VAL A 38 6.48 6.38 -7.88
CA VAL A 38 6.78 6.66 -9.29
C VAL A 38 5.55 6.99 -10.14
N VAL A 39 4.36 6.58 -9.72
CA VAL A 39 3.10 6.91 -10.41
C VAL A 39 2.33 8.01 -9.69
N GLY A 40 2.38 8.03 -8.37
CA GLY A 40 1.74 9.05 -7.55
C GLY A 40 2.31 9.10 -6.15
N CYS A 41 2.24 10.28 -5.54
CA CYS A 41 2.54 10.52 -4.14
C CYS A 41 1.23 10.83 -3.40
N PRO A 42 0.97 10.27 -2.20
CA PRO A 42 -0.26 10.54 -1.46
C PRO A 42 -0.38 12.00 -0.99
N VAL A 43 0.74 12.71 -0.92
CA VAL A 43 0.82 14.10 -0.46
C VAL A 43 0.86 15.07 -1.64
N GLU A 44 1.65 14.77 -2.66
CA GLU A 44 1.90 15.67 -3.80
C GLU A 44 1.01 15.38 -5.01
N GLY A 45 0.27 14.26 -5.01
CA GLY A 45 -0.60 13.86 -6.12
C GLY A 45 0.14 13.10 -7.23
N PRO A 46 -0.39 13.12 -8.47
CA PRO A 46 0.20 12.41 -9.60
C PRO A 46 1.65 12.82 -9.86
N VAL A 47 2.52 11.86 -10.16
CA VAL A 47 3.93 12.12 -10.48
C VAL A 47 4.13 12.04 -11.99
N PRO A 48 4.50 13.16 -12.65
CA PRO A 48 4.83 13.18 -14.06
C PRO A 48 5.99 12.24 -14.43
N ALA A 49 5.85 11.52 -15.55
CA ALA A 49 6.84 10.54 -16.00
C ALA A 49 8.22 11.15 -16.33
N ASP A 50 8.24 12.40 -16.80
CA ASP A 50 9.47 13.17 -17.05
C ASP A 50 10.27 13.39 -15.76
N LYS A 51 9.60 13.60 -14.62
CA LYS A 51 10.27 13.71 -13.32
C LYS A 51 10.88 12.38 -12.88
N VAL A 52 10.17 11.27 -13.08
CA VAL A 52 10.70 9.93 -12.78
C VAL A 52 11.92 9.65 -13.65
N ALA A 53 11.84 9.95 -14.94
CA ALA A 53 12.96 9.80 -15.88
C ALA A 53 14.16 10.68 -15.49
N TYR A 54 13.92 11.93 -15.06
CA TYR A 54 14.97 12.82 -14.57
C TYR A 54 15.70 12.24 -13.35
N VAL A 55 14.94 11.74 -12.36
CA VAL A 55 15.50 11.11 -11.16
C VAL A 55 16.27 9.84 -11.51
N ALA A 56 15.69 8.97 -12.34
CA ALA A 56 16.35 7.74 -12.79
C ALA A 56 17.65 8.05 -13.54
N LYS A 57 17.66 9.08 -14.40
CA LYS A 57 18.87 9.53 -15.10
C LYS A 57 19.93 10.03 -14.13
N LYS A 58 19.55 10.84 -13.13
CA LYS A 58 20.48 11.30 -12.10
C LYS A 58 21.10 10.15 -11.31
N LEU A 59 20.30 9.15 -10.94
CA LEU A 59 20.78 7.95 -10.25
C LEU A 59 21.72 7.13 -11.14
N TYR A 60 21.39 6.98 -12.42
CA TYR A 60 22.25 6.34 -13.40
C TYR A 60 23.60 7.06 -13.54
N ASP A 61 23.59 8.38 -13.71
CA ASP A 61 24.79 9.21 -13.80
C ASP A 61 25.65 9.15 -12.52
N MET A 62 25.03 8.86 -11.37
CA MET A 62 25.72 8.64 -10.08
C MET A 62 26.34 7.25 -9.94
N GLY A 63 26.19 6.36 -10.92
CA GLY A 63 26.76 5.02 -10.93
C GLY A 63 25.83 3.91 -10.42
N CYS A 64 24.52 4.16 -10.34
CA CYS A 64 23.56 3.10 -10.06
C CYS A 64 23.46 2.16 -11.27
N SER A 65 23.76 0.89 -11.07
CA SER A 65 23.67 -0.14 -12.10
C SER A 65 22.26 -0.72 -12.24
N GLU A 66 21.43 -0.56 -11.21
CA GLU A 66 20.04 -1.02 -11.19
C GLU A 66 19.15 -0.01 -10.46
N ILE A 67 18.03 0.34 -11.09
CA ILE A 67 17.05 1.28 -10.57
C ILE A 67 15.68 0.60 -10.63
N SER A 68 15.12 0.31 -9.47
CA SER A 68 13.77 -0.25 -9.34
C SER A 68 12.76 0.86 -9.11
N LEU A 69 11.74 0.94 -9.98
CA LEU A 69 10.68 1.93 -9.92
C LEU A 69 9.45 1.31 -9.25
N GLY A 70 9.06 1.85 -8.10
CA GLY A 70 8.00 1.30 -7.26
C GLY A 70 6.80 2.21 -7.11
N ASP A 71 5.61 1.69 -7.44
CA ASP A 71 4.34 2.29 -7.00
C ASP A 71 3.95 1.74 -5.63
N THR A 72 4.63 2.21 -4.61
CA THR A 72 4.40 1.83 -3.20
C THR A 72 3.00 2.18 -2.70
N THR A 73 2.29 3.03 -3.43
CA THR A 73 0.98 3.57 -3.04
C THR A 73 -0.17 2.99 -3.86
N GLY A 74 0.13 2.19 -4.89
CA GLY A 74 -0.87 1.65 -5.80
C GLY A 74 -1.62 2.74 -6.61
N MET A 75 -1.07 3.95 -6.74
CA MET A 75 -1.70 5.07 -7.45
C MET A 75 -1.81 4.84 -8.96
N GLY A 76 -0.98 3.94 -9.52
CA GLY A 76 -1.09 3.46 -10.89
C GLY A 76 -2.10 2.34 -11.09
N ILE A 77 -2.68 1.82 -10.01
CA ILE A 77 -3.72 0.80 -10.03
C ILE A 77 -5.05 1.46 -9.68
N SER A 78 -5.92 1.67 -10.67
CA SER A 78 -7.22 2.32 -10.47
C SER A 78 -8.37 1.33 -10.19
N VAL A 79 -8.09 0.03 -10.21
CA VAL A 79 -9.09 -1.03 -10.02
C VAL A 79 -8.58 -2.02 -8.98
N ILE A 80 -9.38 -2.27 -7.94
CA ILE A 80 -9.06 -3.19 -6.85
C ILE A 80 -10.26 -4.09 -6.61
N ASP A 81 -10.06 -5.40 -6.71
CA ASP A 81 -11.08 -6.38 -6.33
C ASP A 81 -11.04 -6.59 -4.81
N SER A 82 -12.22 -6.57 -4.20
CA SER A 82 -12.40 -6.78 -2.76
C SER A 82 -13.74 -7.46 -2.49
N SER A 83 -14.00 -7.85 -1.25
CA SER A 83 -15.29 -8.41 -0.86
C SER A 83 -15.84 -7.73 0.38
N VAL A 84 -17.14 -7.43 0.37
CA VAL A 84 -17.87 -6.88 1.51
C VAL A 84 -17.59 -7.72 2.75
N ALA A 85 -17.31 -7.07 3.89
CA ALA A 85 -17.00 -7.69 5.17
C ALA A 85 -15.88 -8.75 5.15
N GLY A 86 -15.02 -8.76 4.12
CA GLY A 86 -14.02 -9.81 3.92
C GLY A 86 -14.64 -11.19 3.69
N LEU A 87 -15.76 -11.24 2.96
CA LEU A 87 -16.41 -12.48 2.56
C LEU A 87 -15.50 -13.33 1.66
N GLY A 88 -15.66 -14.64 1.76
CA GLY A 88 -14.78 -15.61 1.09
C GLY A 88 -13.57 -16.00 1.97
N GLY A 89 -13.17 -17.26 1.86
CA GLY A 89 -12.01 -17.83 2.54
C GLY A 89 -11.11 -18.53 1.55
N CYS A 90 -9.89 -18.87 1.96
CA CYS A 90 -8.98 -19.64 1.13
C CYS A 90 -9.30 -21.15 1.25
N PRO A 91 -9.60 -21.87 0.15
CA PRO A 91 -9.86 -23.31 0.20
C PRO A 91 -8.63 -24.13 0.66
N TYR A 92 -7.43 -23.55 0.50
CA TYR A 92 -6.16 -24.18 0.88
C TYR A 92 -5.71 -23.87 2.30
N ALA A 93 -6.25 -22.82 2.93
CA ALA A 93 -5.86 -22.37 4.27
C ALA A 93 -7.08 -22.25 5.18
N LYS A 94 -7.44 -23.35 5.83
CA LYS A 94 -8.60 -23.42 6.74
C LYS A 94 -8.49 -22.34 7.84
N GLY A 95 -9.47 -21.46 7.90
CA GLY A 95 -9.57 -20.40 8.92
C GLY A 95 -8.78 -19.12 8.61
N ALA A 96 -8.04 -19.05 7.50
CA ALA A 96 -7.40 -17.81 7.06
C ALA A 96 -8.41 -16.86 6.39
N SER A 97 -8.20 -15.55 6.55
CA SER A 97 -8.95 -14.54 5.79
C SER A 97 -8.70 -14.74 4.30
N GLY A 98 -9.76 -14.81 3.50
CA GLY A 98 -9.65 -14.91 2.05
C GLY A 98 -9.47 -13.53 1.43
N ASN A 99 -10.57 -12.91 1.05
CA ASN A 99 -10.56 -11.63 0.36
C ASN A 99 -10.32 -10.45 1.31
N VAL A 100 -9.74 -9.39 0.77
CA VAL A 100 -9.61 -8.11 1.48
C VAL A 100 -11.01 -7.49 1.63
N ALA A 101 -11.30 -6.97 2.83
CA ALA A 101 -12.58 -6.34 3.11
C ALA A 101 -12.73 -4.99 2.37
N THR A 102 -13.81 -4.82 1.62
CA THR A 102 -14.07 -3.60 0.83
C THR A 102 -14.10 -2.35 1.72
N GLU A 103 -14.62 -2.45 2.94
CA GLU A 103 -14.68 -1.35 3.91
C GLU A 103 -13.28 -0.86 4.32
N ASP A 104 -12.33 -1.77 4.48
CA ASP A 104 -10.95 -1.44 4.85
C ASP A 104 -10.25 -0.73 3.68
N VAL A 105 -10.50 -1.18 2.44
CA VAL A 105 -9.99 -0.53 1.23
C VAL A 105 -10.59 0.86 1.05
N VAL A 106 -11.91 1.01 1.14
CA VAL A 106 -12.59 2.31 0.99
C VAL A 106 -12.15 3.28 2.08
N TYR A 107 -12.00 2.81 3.33
CA TYR A 107 -11.50 3.64 4.42
C TYR A 107 -10.08 4.14 4.15
N MET A 108 -9.18 3.25 3.71
CA MET A 108 -7.82 3.63 3.31
C MET A 108 -7.83 4.65 2.18
N LEU A 109 -8.58 4.39 1.10
CA LEU A 109 -8.64 5.28 -0.07
C LEU A 109 -9.21 6.66 0.29
N ASN A 110 -10.24 6.71 1.13
CA ASN A 110 -10.78 7.97 1.64
C ASN A 110 -9.72 8.74 2.47
N GLY A 111 -8.96 8.05 3.31
CA GLY A 111 -7.86 8.64 4.09
C GLY A 111 -6.71 9.17 3.22
N LEU A 112 -6.51 8.59 2.04
CA LEU A 112 -5.55 9.06 1.02
C LEU A 112 -6.15 10.15 0.11
N GLY A 113 -7.40 10.56 0.31
CA GLY A 113 -8.08 11.56 -0.53
C GLY A 113 -8.46 11.04 -1.93
N ILE A 114 -8.45 9.72 -2.15
CA ILE A 114 -8.79 9.10 -3.44
C ILE A 114 -10.31 8.94 -3.52
N LYS A 115 -10.91 9.53 -4.57
CA LYS A 115 -12.36 9.50 -4.77
C LYS A 115 -12.82 8.17 -5.37
N THR A 116 -13.59 7.40 -4.60
CA THR A 116 -14.16 6.10 -5.01
C THR A 116 -15.65 6.16 -5.35
N ASN A 117 -16.35 7.24 -4.95
CA ASN A 117 -17.82 7.36 -5.00
C ASN A 117 -18.58 6.28 -4.20
N VAL A 118 -17.92 5.62 -3.24
CA VAL A 118 -18.55 4.63 -2.37
C VAL A 118 -18.91 5.27 -1.02
N ASP A 119 -20.16 5.11 -0.61
CA ASP A 119 -20.64 5.52 0.72
C ASP A 119 -20.27 4.43 1.74
N LEU A 120 -19.31 4.76 2.62
CA LEU A 120 -18.79 3.81 3.61
C LEU A 120 -19.86 3.37 4.62
N GLY A 121 -20.77 4.25 5.01
CA GLY A 121 -21.84 3.92 5.97
C GLY A 121 -22.84 2.92 5.38
N LYS A 122 -23.24 3.13 4.13
CA LYS A 122 -24.10 2.17 3.41
C LYS A 122 -23.40 0.85 3.17
N LEU A 123 -22.11 0.88 2.81
CA LEU A 123 -21.32 -0.33 2.61
C LEU A 123 -21.24 -1.17 3.89
N MET A 124 -20.97 -0.52 5.04
CA MET A 124 -20.97 -1.19 6.34
C MET A 124 -22.35 -1.80 6.67
N ALA A 125 -23.45 -1.10 6.37
CA ALA A 125 -24.79 -1.65 6.60
C ALA A 125 -25.07 -2.91 5.77
N VAL A 126 -24.58 -2.97 4.53
CA VAL A 126 -24.64 -4.17 3.69
C VAL A 126 -23.78 -5.29 4.28
N GLY A 127 -22.58 -4.97 4.75
CA GLY A 127 -21.69 -5.92 5.46
C GLY A 127 -22.33 -6.52 6.70
N ASP A 128 -22.96 -5.69 7.53
CA ASP A 128 -23.67 -6.15 8.72
C ASP A 128 -24.87 -7.02 8.37
N PHE A 129 -25.63 -6.67 7.34
CA PHE A 129 -26.75 -7.47 6.85
C PHE A 129 -26.31 -8.89 6.45
N ILE A 130 -25.30 -9.01 5.59
CA ILE A 130 -24.84 -10.31 5.10
C ILE A 130 -24.16 -11.13 6.20
N CYS A 131 -23.38 -10.49 7.08
CA CYS A 131 -22.76 -11.15 8.23
C CYS A 131 -23.80 -11.73 9.21
N LYS A 132 -24.87 -10.97 9.50
CA LYS A 132 -25.99 -11.47 10.32
C LYS A 132 -26.68 -12.67 9.66
N HIS A 133 -26.92 -12.60 8.35
CA HIS A 133 -27.55 -13.70 7.62
C HIS A 133 -26.70 -14.98 7.61
N LEU A 134 -25.37 -14.83 7.51
CA LEU A 134 -24.43 -15.94 7.52
C LEU A 134 -24.03 -16.41 8.94
N GLY A 135 -24.54 -15.77 10.00
CA GLY A 135 -24.21 -16.11 11.39
C GLY A 135 -22.73 -15.93 11.74
N ARG A 136 -22.03 -14.99 11.09
CA ARG A 136 -20.60 -14.72 11.30
C ARG A 136 -20.34 -13.26 11.62
N GLN A 137 -19.17 -13.00 12.21
CA GLN A 137 -18.67 -11.64 12.39
C GLN A 137 -18.08 -11.08 11.08
N SER A 138 -18.07 -9.75 10.96
CA SER A 138 -17.40 -9.04 9.88
C SER A 138 -15.89 -9.23 9.97
N GLY A 139 -15.25 -9.52 8.84
CA GLY A 139 -13.80 -9.56 8.71
C GLY A 139 -13.17 -8.17 8.53
N SER A 140 -13.98 -7.11 8.34
CA SER A 140 -13.49 -5.75 8.24
C SER A 140 -13.07 -5.20 9.61
N LYS A 141 -11.84 -4.70 9.68
CA LYS A 141 -11.34 -3.98 10.85
C LYS A 141 -12.00 -2.62 11.00
N THR A 142 -12.21 -1.92 9.89
CA THR A 142 -12.91 -0.63 9.84
C THR A 142 -14.33 -0.77 10.38
N ALA A 143 -15.11 -1.73 9.89
CA ALA A 143 -16.48 -1.94 10.34
C ALA A 143 -16.51 -2.26 11.83
N THR A 144 -15.62 -3.14 12.30
CA THR A 144 -15.53 -3.49 13.72
C THR A 144 -15.19 -2.30 14.62
N ALA A 145 -14.30 -1.41 14.16
CA ALA A 145 -13.91 -0.23 14.93
C ALA A 145 -15.01 0.83 14.95
N LEU A 146 -15.58 1.16 13.79
CA LEU A 146 -16.59 2.21 13.65
C LEU A 146 -17.92 1.83 14.30
N SER A 147 -18.33 0.56 14.22
CA SER A 147 -19.57 0.09 14.86
C SER A 147 -19.51 0.18 16.39
N LYS A 148 -18.32 0.02 17.01
CA LYS A 148 -18.13 0.23 18.46
C LYS A 148 -18.28 1.69 18.86
N ILE A 149 -17.70 2.59 18.07
CA ILE A 149 -17.77 4.05 18.31
C ILE A 149 -19.23 4.52 18.27
N THR A 150 -20.01 4.08 17.28
CA THR A 150 -21.44 4.42 17.20
C THR A 150 -22.25 3.85 18.36
N ALA A 151 -21.93 2.64 18.84
CA ALA A 151 -22.63 2.02 19.97
C ALA A 151 -22.33 2.72 21.31
N ASP A 152 -21.11 3.24 21.49
CA ASP A 152 -20.75 4.00 22.70
C ASP A 152 -21.29 5.43 22.66
N ALA A 153 -21.33 6.08 21.49
CA ALA A 153 -21.94 7.39 21.34
C ALA A 153 -23.46 7.40 21.63
N SER A 154 -24.16 6.29 21.39
CA SER A 154 -25.59 6.13 21.70
C SER A 154 -25.90 5.84 23.18
N LYS A 155 -24.89 5.71 24.04
CA LYS A 155 -25.06 5.46 25.49
C LYS A 155 -24.82 6.70 26.36
N ILE A 156 -24.53 7.84 25.75
CA ILE A 156 -24.39 9.16 26.38
C ILE A 156 -25.66 9.94 26.09
#